data_AF-A0A173MNY6-F1
#
_entry.id   AF-A0A173MNY6-F1
#
_cell.length_a   1.000
_cell.length_b   1.000
_cell.length_c   1.000
_cell.angle_alpha   90.00
_cell.angle_beta   90.00
_cell.angle_gamma   90.00
#
_symmetry.space_group_name_H-M   'P 1'
#
loop_
_entity.id
_entity.type
_entity.pdbx_description
1 polymer ?
#
loop_
_entity_poly.entity_id
_entity_poly.type
_entity_poly.pdbx_seq_one_letter_code
_entity_poly.pdbx_strand_id
1 'polypeptide(L)'
;MSDFLYCHDPLDEEAGEYILHLGRPNGLIKIILLDEQDAIEGDEFVHKTYEYENDDISEEYQLVFTPFEGLSDNANFSADDIQEILDNAWTYWVDVLDWEDEEEEDEE
;
A
#
# COMPACT_ATOMS: atom_id res chain seq x y z
N MET A 1 2.45 1.39 -18.41
CA MET A 1 1.20 1.67 -17.67
C MET A 1 1.45 1.10 -16.30
N SER A 2 1.26 1.88 -15.23
CA SER A 2 1.42 1.34 -13.87
C SER A 2 0.37 0.25 -13.66
N ASP A 3 0.76 -0.88 -13.06
CA ASP A 3 -0.17 -1.93 -12.65
C ASP A 3 -0.83 -1.61 -11.30
N PHE A 4 -0.58 -0.41 -10.77
CA PHE A 4 -1.11 0.08 -9.50
C PHE A 4 -2.06 1.27 -9.71
N LEU A 5 -3.11 1.33 -8.89
CA LEU A 5 -4.01 2.47 -8.80
C LEU A 5 -4.23 2.84 -7.33
N TYR A 6 -3.85 4.06 -6.95
CA TYR A 6 -4.22 4.63 -5.66
C TYR A 6 -5.73 4.85 -5.57
N CYS A 7 -6.32 4.46 -4.44
CA CYS A 7 -7.73 4.49 -4.14
C CYS A 7 -7.92 5.02 -2.71
N HIS A 8 -8.61 6.14 -2.58
CA HIS A 8 -9.08 6.69 -1.30
C HIS A 8 -10.55 7.08 -1.43
N ASP A 9 -11.29 7.12 -0.31
CA ASP A 9 -12.65 7.68 -0.32
C ASP A 9 -12.58 9.17 0.04
N PRO A 10 -12.79 10.10 -0.91
CA PRO A 10 -12.72 11.54 -0.63
C PRO A 10 -13.87 12.04 0.25
N LEU A 11 -14.87 11.19 0.56
CA LEU A 11 -15.98 11.52 1.43
C LEU A 11 -15.86 10.90 2.82
N ASP A 12 -14.93 9.95 3.00
CA ASP A 12 -14.74 9.19 4.22
C ASP A 12 -13.24 8.87 4.42
N GLU A 13 -12.52 9.81 5.03
CA GLU A 13 -11.10 9.66 5.39
C GLU A 13 -10.88 8.47 6.34
N GLU A 14 -11.90 8.06 7.12
CA GLU A 14 -11.81 6.90 8.01
C GLU A 14 -11.86 5.56 7.24
N ALA A 15 -12.24 5.56 5.96
CA ALA A 15 -12.21 4.36 5.12
C ALA A 15 -10.77 3.86 4.92
N GLY A 16 -9.79 4.76 5.01
CA GLY A 16 -8.37 4.52 4.84
C GLY A 16 -7.92 4.48 3.38
N GLU A 17 -6.63 4.24 3.21
CA GLU A 17 -5.93 4.33 1.93
C GLU A 17 -5.61 2.95 1.37
N TYR A 18 -5.80 2.80 0.06
CA TYR A 18 -5.61 1.53 -0.62
C TYR A 18 -4.92 1.67 -1.96
N ILE A 19 -4.18 0.64 -2.35
CA ILE A 19 -3.65 0.49 -3.70
C ILE A 19 -4.28 -0.76 -4.33
N LEU A 20 -4.81 -0.60 -5.53
CA LEU A 20 -5.28 -1.70 -6.35
C LEU A 20 -4.14 -2.22 -7.23
N HIS A 21 -3.74 -3.48 -7.07
CA HIS A 21 -2.80 -4.13 -7.96
C HIS A 21 -3.57 -4.91 -9.05
N LEU A 22 -3.40 -4.47 -10.30
CA LEU A 22 -4.06 -5.02 -11.49
C LEU A 22 -3.29 -6.15 -12.16
N GLY A 23 -2.04 -6.37 -11.76
CA GLY A 23 -1.18 -7.46 -12.24
C GLY A 23 -1.62 -8.84 -11.77
N ARG A 24 -0.75 -9.85 -11.88
CA ARG A 24 -1.00 -11.20 -11.34
C ARG A 24 0.05 -11.52 -10.27
N PRO A 25 -0.34 -11.80 -9.01
CA PRO A 25 -1.70 -11.79 -8.45
C PRO A 25 -2.37 -10.41 -8.47
N ASN A 26 -3.67 -10.36 -8.79
CA ASN A 26 -4.44 -9.15 -8.59
C ASN A 26 -4.95 -9.09 -7.14
N GLY A 27 -4.99 -7.90 -6.58
CA GLY A 27 -5.36 -7.75 -5.18
C GLY A 27 -5.51 -6.31 -4.74
N LEU A 28 -5.93 -6.18 -3.50
CA LEU A 28 -6.00 -4.94 -2.76
C LEU A 28 -4.82 -4.88 -1.80
N ILE A 29 -4.14 -3.75 -1.73
CA ILE A 29 -3.12 -3.45 -0.75
C ILE A 29 -3.69 -2.38 0.16
N LYS A 30 -3.85 -2.68 1.45
CA LYS A 30 -4.20 -1.66 2.44
C LYS A 30 -2.91 -0.97 2.89
N ILE A 31 -2.93 0.36 2.94
CA ILE A 31 -1.88 1.19 3.54
C ILE A 31 -2.30 1.50 4.98
N ILE A 32 -1.35 1.38 5.91
CA ILE A 32 -1.56 1.63 7.33
C ILE A 32 -0.42 2.51 7.81
N LEU A 33 -0.70 3.76 8.15
CA LEU A 33 0.23 4.62 8.88
C LEU A 33 0.29 4.17 10.34
N LEU A 34 1.44 3.67 10.77
CA LEU A 34 1.62 3.03 12.08
C LEU A 34 1.66 4.00 13.25
N ASP A 35 1.83 5.29 12.97
CA ASP A 35 1.70 6.35 13.96
C ASP A 35 0.23 6.60 14.34
N GLU A 36 -0.70 6.24 13.46
CA GLU A 36 -2.14 6.43 13.66
C GLU A 36 -2.90 5.13 13.95
N GLN A 37 -2.45 4.02 13.39
CA GLN A 37 -3.14 2.73 13.41
C GLN A 37 -2.21 1.59 13.84
N ASP A 38 -2.74 0.63 14.58
CA ASP A 38 -1.98 -0.56 14.98
C ASP A 38 -1.61 -1.44 13.76
N ALA A 39 -0.38 -1.97 13.77
CA ALA A 39 0.09 -2.92 12.77
C ALA A 39 -0.71 -4.24 12.79
N ILE A 40 -0.87 -4.84 11.62
CA ILE A 40 -1.38 -6.21 11.47
C ILE A 40 -0.22 -7.19 11.67
N GLU A 41 -0.36 -8.07 12.66
CA GLU A 41 0.65 -9.09 13.02
C GLU A 41 0.24 -10.53 12.59
N GLY A 42 -0.89 -10.68 11.90
CA GLY A 42 -1.44 -11.99 11.57
C GLY A 42 -0.80 -12.66 10.36
N ASP A 43 -0.36 -13.93 10.53
CA ASP A 43 0.19 -14.78 9.44
C ASP A 43 -0.81 -15.10 8.31
N GLU A 44 -2.07 -14.68 8.43
CA GLU A 44 -3.11 -14.86 7.41
C GLU A 44 -2.87 -13.95 6.18
N PHE A 45 -2.12 -12.86 6.36
CA PHE A 45 -1.84 -11.88 5.32
C PHE A 45 -0.35 -11.79 5.06
N VAL A 46 0.03 -11.52 3.80
CA VAL A 46 1.40 -11.11 3.49
C VAL A 46 1.46 -9.60 3.63
N HIS A 47 2.31 -9.14 4.54
CA HIS A 47 2.51 -7.73 4.82
C HIS A 47 3.99 -7.39 4.91
N LYS A 48 4.31 -6.10 4.79
CA LYS A 48 5.65 -5.57 4.99
C LYS A 48 5.58 -4.14 5.49
N THR A 49 6.50 -3.80 6.39
CA THR A 49 6.65 -2.46 6.95
C THR A 49 7.73 -1.71 6.19
N TYR A 50 7.49 -0.43 5.94
CA TYR A 50 8.33 0.50 5.24
C TYR A 50 8.44 1.78 6.05
N GLU A 51 9.52 2.52 5.81
CA GLU A 51 9.80 3.81 6.46
C GLU A 51 9.87 4.86 5.35
N TYR A 52 9.10 5.93 5.52
CA TYR A 52 9.20 7.13 4.69
C TYR A 52 9.99 8.17 5.47
N GLU A 53 11.09 8.65 4.89
CA GLU A 53 11.92 9.71 5.45
C GLU A 53 12.04 10.84 4.42
N ASN A 54 11.47 12.00 4.74
CA ASN A 54 11.67 13.27 4.02
C ASN A 54 12.24 14.31 5.00
N ASP A 55 12.83 15.41 4.52
CA ASP A 55 13.72 16.34 5.25
C ASP A 55 13.34 16.65 6.73
N ASP A 56 12.04 16.67 7.07
CA ASP A 56 11.53 16.86 8.44
C ASP A 56 10.50 15.79 8.92
N ILE A 57 10.17 14.79 8.10
CA ILE A 57 9.11 13.78 8.37
C ILE A 57 9.74 12.38 8.39
N SER A 58 9.40 11.60 9.40
CA SER A 58 9.77 10.18 9.53
C SER A 58 8.52 9.42 9.97
N GLU A 59 8.00 8.60 9.08
CA GLU A 59 6.74 7.89 9.24
C GLU A 59 6.91 6.41 8.91
N GLU A 60 6.26 5.54 9.68
CA GLU A 60 6.30 4.10 9.47
C GLU A 60 4.96 3.63 8.87
N TYR A 61 5.03 2.94 7.73
CA TYR A 61 3.87 2.43 7.01
C TYR A 61 3.89 0.92 6.94
N GLN A 62 2.74 0.28 7.10
CA GLN A 62 2.56 -1.13 6.78
C GLN A 62 1.66 -1.30 5.57
N LEU A 63 2.15 -2.01 4.55
CA LEU A 63 1.34 -2.43 3.40
C LEU A 63 0.92 -3.89 3.57
N VAL A 64 -0.37 -4.15 3.41
CA VAL A 64 -0.99 -5.47 3.62
C VAL A 64 -1.70 -5.93 2.36
N PHE A 65 -1.22 -7.02 1.75
CA PHE A 65 -1.75 -7.54 0.49
C PHE A 65 -2.91 -8.53 0.73
N THR A 66 -4.02 -8.30 0.05
CA THR A 66 -5.21 -9.16 0.05
C THR A 66 -5.59 -9.52 -1.40
N PRO A 67 -5.45 -10.78 -1.84
CA PRO A 67 -5.81 -11.18 -3.21
C PRO A 67 -7.32 -11.15 -3.47
N PHE A 68 -7.75 -10.79 -4.69
CA PHE A 68 -9.17 -10.79 -5.07
C PHE A 68 -9.71 -12.17 -5.45
N GLU A 69 -8.90 -12.99 -6.11
CA GLU A 69 -9.26 -14.38 -6.34
C GLU A 69 -9.10 -15.13 -5.01
N GLY A 70 -10.22 -15.49 -4.39
CA GLY A 70 -10.22 -16.32 -3.19
C GLY A 70 -9.47 -17.62 -3.48
N LEU A 71 -8.65 -18.09 -2.53
CA LEU A 71 -8.68 -19.40 -1.83
C LEU A 71 -9.20 -20.67 -2.57
N SER A 72 -9.44 -20.64 -3.86
CA SER A 72 -10.03 -21.70 -4.67
C SER A 72 -9.11 -22.02 -5.84
N ASP A 73 -8.30 -23.06 -5.61
CA ASP A 73 -7.74 -23.97 -6.61
C ASP A 73 -6.74 -23.41 -7.64
N ASN A 74 -5.50 -23.16 -7.17
CA ASN A 74 -4.22 -23.25 -7.91
C ASN A 74 -3.44 -21.96 -8.25
N ALA A 75 -3.58 -20.89 -7.48
CA ALA A 75 -2.57 -19.85 -7.49
C ALA A 75 -1.91 -19.73 -6.11
N ASN A 76 -1.04 -20.69 -5.78
CA ASN A 76 -0.07 -20.53 -4.70
C ASN A 76 0.99 -19.52 -5.19
N PHE A 77 0.64 -18.23 -5.19
CA PHE A 77 1.65 -17.19 -5.34
C PHE A 77 2.57 -17.30 -4.13
N SER A 78 3.88 -17.28 -4.39
CA SER A 78 4.83 -17.38 -3.29
C SER A 78 4.76 -16.11 -2.45
N ALA A 79 5.10 -16.22 -1.16
CA ALA A 79 5.26 -15.04 -0.33
C ALA A 79 6.29 -14.09 -0.96
N ASP A 80 7.33 -14.62 -1.60
CA ASP A 80 8.34 -13.83 -2.31
C ASP A 80 7.76 -12.99 -3.45
N ASP A 81 6.85 -13.56 -4.27
CA ASP A 81 6.19 -12.82 -5.36
C ASP A 81 5.32 -11.67 -4.81
N ILE A 82 4.62 -11.91 -3.69
CA ILE A 82 3.78 -10.89 -3.05
C ILE A 82 4.65 -9.82 -2.38
N GLN A 83 5.78 -10.19 -1.79
CA GLN A 83 6.75 -9.25 -1.22
C GLN A 83 7.33 -8.33 -2.32
N GLU A 84 7.63 -8.86 -3.51
CA GLU A 84 8.04 -8.04 -4.66
C GLU A 84 6.93 -7.08 -5.10
N ILE A 85 5.67 -7.51 -5.08
CA ILE A 85 4.53 -6.61 -5.35
C ILE A 85 4.45 -5.51 -4.30
N LEU A 86 4.61 -5.83 -3.02
CA LEU A 86 4.60 -4.84 -1.93
C LEU A 86 5.76 -3.83 -2.09
N ASP A 87 6.95 -4.28 -2.51
CA ASP A 87 8.09 -3.39 -2.76
C ASP A 87 7.83 -2.41 -3.92
N ASN A 88 7.22 -2.92 -4.99
CA ASN A 88 6.83 -2.08 -6.13
C ASN A 88 5.68 -1.14 -5.77
N ALA A 89 4.71 -1.60 -4.98
CA ALA A 89 3.61 -0.79 -4.48
C ALA A 89 4.10 0.32 -3.54
N TRP A 90 5.10 0.03 -2.70
CA TRP A 90 5.76 1.04 -1.87
C TRP A 90 6.41 2.14 -2.72
N THR A 91 7.14 1.76 -3.77
CA THR A 91 7.73 2.75 -4.70
C THR A 91 6.64 3.64 -5.31
N TYR A 92 5.52 3.04 -5.73
CA TYR A 92 4.38 3.79 -6.24
C TYR A 92 3.73 4.69 -5.17
N TRP A 93 3.69 4.25 -3.91
CA TRP A 93 3.14 5.04 -2.82
C TRP A 93 4.02 6.25 -2.48
N VAL A 94 5.34 6.07 -2.46
CA VAL A 94 6.29 7.18 -2.30
C VAL A 94 6.08 8.23 -3.40
N ASP A 95 5.89 7.81 -4.66
CA ASP A 95 5.58 8.74 -5.75
C ASP A 95 4.25 9.51 -5.53
N VAL A 96 3.30 8.94 -4.78
CA VAL A 96 2.02 9.61 -4.43
C VAL A 96 2.24 10.60 -3.28
N LEU A 97 2.95 10.20 -2.22
CA LEU A 97 3.28 11.08 -1.10
C LEU A 97 4.06 12.32 -1.58
N ASP A 98 5.09 12.11 -2.40
CA ASP A 98 5.88 13.20 -2.96
C ASP A 98 5.02 14.14 -3.83
N TRP A 99 4.00 13.62 -4.53
CA TRP A 99 3.07 14.44 -5.31
C TRP A 99 2.10 15.23 -4.42
N GLU A 100 1.61 14.64 -3.33
CA GLU A 100 0.75 15.34 -2.35
C GLU A 100 1.54 16.47 -1.67
N ASP A 101 2.79 16.22 -1.28
CA ASP A 101 3.70 17.24 -0.73
C ASP A 101 3.93 18.40 -1.72
N GLU A 102 4.18 18.10 -3.01
CA GLU A 102 4.36 19.12 -4.05
C GLU A 102 3.08 19.96 -4.28
N GLU A 103 1.88 19.36 -4.23
CA GLU A 103 0.63 20.09 -4.39
C GLU A 103 0.33 21.00 -3.18
N GLU A 104 0.69 20.58 -1.96
CA GLU A 104 0.55 21.42 -0.77
C GLU A 104 1.47 22.65 -0.81
N GLU A 105 2.72 22.50 -1.29
CA GLU A 105 3.65 23.63 -1.46
C GLU A 105 3.19 24.66 -2.51
N ASP A 106 2.53 24.22 -3.58
CA ASP A 106 2.04 25.10 -4.66
C ASP A 106 0.76 25.89 -4.27
N GLU A 107 0.08 25.50 -3.19
CA GLU A 107 -1.09 26.20 -2.64
C GLU A 107 -0.76 27.29 -1.59
N GLU A 108 0.51 27.43 -1.17
CA GLU A 108 1.02 28.50 -0.27
C GLU A 108 1.46 29.81 -0.99
#